data_AF-A0A369XWC2-F1
#
_entry.id   AF-A0A369XWC2-F1
#
_cell.length_a   1.000
_cell.length_b   1.000
_cell.length_c   1.000
_cell.angle_alpha   90.00
_cell.angle_beta   90.00
_cell.angle_gamma   90.00
#
_symmetry.space_group_name_H-M   'P 1'
#
loop_
_entity.id
_entity.type
_entity.pdbx_description
1 polymer ?
#
loop_
_entity_poly.entity_id
_entity_poly.type
_entity_poly.pdbx_seq_one_letter_code
_entity_poly.pdbx_strand_id
1 'polypeptide(L)' 'MMHGFGYGNSMFMGGGIFMFIFWILIAVLIVSLLKDSSLGKNRHSKQSETPMEILKKRYAKGEITREQYQNMKEKLKD' A
#
# COMPACT_ATOMS: atom_id res chain seq x y z
N MET A 1 22.72 -30.98 -36.12
CA MET A 1 21.64 -31.86 -35.62
C MET A 1 22.10 -32.36 -34.27
N MET A 2 21.39 -32.35 -33.15
CA MET A 2 20.09 -31.84 -32.70
C MET A 2 20.23 -31.70 -31.16
N HIS A 3 19.50 -30.75 -30.58
CA HIS A 3 19.51 -30.31 -29.19
C HIS A 3 19.34 -31.42 -28.14
N GLY A 4 20.02 -31.25 -27.01
CA GLY A 4 19.83 -32.06 -25.79
C GLY A 4 19.98 -31.24 -24.50
N PHE A 5 19.53 -29.98 -24.47
CA PHE A 5 19.34 -29.23 -23.22
C PHE A 5 17.91 -29.44 -22.73
N GLY A 6 17.69 -30.48 -21.93
CA GLY A 6 16.37 -30.89 -21.48
C GLY A 6 16.33 -31.30 -20.01
N TYR A 7 17.02 -30.58 -19.12
CA TYR A 7 16.97 -30.82 -17.67
C TYR A 7 17.05 -29.51 -16.86
N GLY A 8 16.24 -28.52 -17.23
CA GLY A 8 16.27 -27.20 -16.57
C GLY A 8 14.94 -26.49 -16.41
N ASN A 9 13.82 -27.08 -16.84
CA ASN A 9 12.54 -26.34 -16.92
C ASN A 9 11.37 -26.96 -16.13
N SER A 10 11.55 -28.13 -15.51
CA SER A 10 10.50 -28.78 -14.70
C SER A 10 10.58 -28.44 -13.21
N MET A 11 11.71 -27.97 -12.71
CA MET A 11 11.88 -27.55 -11.30
C MET A 11 11.72 -26.03 -11.10
N PHE A 12 12.01 -25.25 -12.15
CA PHE A 12 11.90 -23.78 -12.12
C PHE A 12 10.45 -23.29 -12.25
N MET A 13 9.58 -24.08 -12.91
CA MET A 13 8.19 -23.70 -13.11
C MET A 13 7.33 -23.91 -11.85
N GLY A 14 7.67 -24.89 -11.00
CA GLY A 14 6.99 -25.11 -9.72
C GLY A 14 7.45 -24.16 -8.62
N GLY A 15 8.77 -24.04 -8.40
CA GLY A 15 9.32 -23.25 -7.29
C GLY A 15 9.24 -21.73 -7.50
N GLY A 16 9.48 -21.24 -8.71
CA GLY A 16 9.45 -19.80 -9.01
C GLY A 16 8.05 -19.20 -8.94
N ILE A 17 7.05 -19.93 -9.45
CA ILE A 17 5.64 -19.52 -9.39
C ILE A 17 5.14 -19.52 -7.94
N PHE A 18 5.49 -20.55 -7.16
CA PHE A 18 5.09 -20.62 -5.75
C PHE A 18 5.67 -19.46 -4.94
N MET A 19 6.93 -19.08 -5.19
CA MET A 19 7.56 -17.93 -4.55
C MET A 19 6.86 -16.62 -4.91
N PHE A 20 6.48 -16.44 -6.18
CA PHE A 20 5.71 -15.27 -6.62
C PHE A 20 4.31 -15.20 -5.97
N ILE A 21 3.59 -16.32 -5.93
CA ILE A 21 2.27 -16.40 -5.28
C ILE A 21 2.40 -16.07 -3.80
N PHE A 22 3.41 -16.59 -3.12
CA PHE A 22 3.68 -16.31 -1.71
C PHE A 22 3.92 -14.81 -1.45
N TRP A 23 4.74 -14.15 -2.27
CA TRP A 23 4.96 -12.71 -2.18
C TRP A 23 3.70 -11.89 -2.47
N ILE A 24 2.88 -12.29 -3.45
CA ILE A 24 1.60 -11.63 -3.73
C ILE A 24 0.64 -11.79 -2.54
N LEU A 25 0.58 -12.97 -1.94
CA LEU A 25 -0.29 -13.25 -0.80
C LEU A 25 0.12 -12.41 0.42
N ILE A 26 1.42 -12.28 0.70
CA ILE A 26 1.94 -11.37 1.73
C ILE A 26 1.57 -9.91 1.43
N ALA A 27 1.75 -9.46 0.19
CA ALA A 27 1.39 -8.11 -0.21
C ALA A 27 -0.11 -7.83 -0.02
N VAL A 28 -0.98 -8.78 -0.39
CA VAL A 28 -2.43 -8.69 -0.17
C VAL A 28 -2.76 -8.65 1.32
N LEU A 29 -2.10 -9.44 2.16
CA LEU A 29 -2.31 -9.45 3.61
C LEU A 29 -1.96 -8.09 4.24
N ILE A 30 -0.80 -7.53 3.88
CA ILE A 30 -0.35 -6.20 4.33
C ILE A 30 -1.35 -5.13 3.88
N VAL A 31 -1.74 -5.16 2.60
CA VAL A 31 -2.72 -4.20 2.05
C VAL A 31 -4.09 -4.38 2.71
N SER A 32 -4.52 -5.60 3.05
CA SER A 32 -5.80 -5.84 3.72
C SER A 32 -5.83 -5.25 5.13
N LEU A 33 -4.74 -5.36 5.90
CA LEU A 33 -4.64 -4.75 7.24
C LEU A 33 -4.68 -3.21 7.18
N LEU A 34 -4.03 -2.62 6.17
CA LEU A 34 -4.09 -1.19 5.90
C LEU A 34 -5.45 -0.76 5.33
N LYS A 35 -6.10 -1.64 4.56
CA LYS A 35 -7.41 -1.41 3.95
C LYS A 35 -8.53 -1.55 4.97
N ASP A 36 -8.43 -2.42 5.97
CA ASP A 36 -9.37 -2.48 7.10
C ASP A 36 -9.27 -1.22 7.98
N SER A 37 -8.09 -0.61 8.03
CA SER A 37 -7.89 0.72 8.62
C SER A 37 -8.48 1.87 7.76
N SER A 38 -8.90 1.59 6.52
CA SER A 38 -9.43 2.54 5.51
C SER A 38 -10.87 2.23 5.06
N LEU A 39 -11.38 1.02 5.36
CA LEU A 39 -12.74 0.55 5.08
C LEU A 39 -13.79 1.19 6.00
N GLY A 40 -13.37 2.06 6.91
CA GLY A 40 -14.25 2.93 7.68
C GLY A 40 -14.73 4.18 6.95
N LYS A 41 -14.25 4.54 5.73
CA LYS A 41 -14.73 5.79 5.12
C LYS A 41 -14.60 5.91 3.60
N ASN A 42 -15.26 5.03 2.83
CA ASN A 42 -15.47 5.30 1.40
C ASN A 42 -16.76 4.69 0.82
N ARG A 43 -17.87 4.86 1.53
CA ARG A 43 -19.18 4.96 0.87
C ARG A 43 -19.93 6.09 1.56
N HIS A 44 -20.23 7.14 0.81
CA HIS A 44 -20.97 8.34 1.25
C HIS A 44 -20.16 9.42 1.98
N SER A 45 -19.38 10.21 1.24
CA SER A 45 -19.38 11.69 1.38
C SER A 45 -18.36 12.29 0.43
N LYS A 46 -18.85 12.61 -0.76
CA LYS A 46 -18.27 13.63 -1.64
C LYS A 46 -18.54 15.03 -1.04
N GLN A 47 -18.33 15.18 0.27
CA GLN A 47 -18.70 16.35 1.05
C GLN A 47 -17.54 16.64 2.00
N SER A 48 -16.69 17.59 1.57
CA SER A 48 -15.62 18.21 2.35
C SER A 48 -14.68 17.26 3.08
N GLU A 49 -13.62 16.77 2.40
CA GLU A 49 -12.41 16.36 3.13
C GLU A 49 -12.00 17.56 4.00
N THR A 50 -12.10 17.41 5.33
CA THR A 50 -11.77 18.50 6.24
C THR A 50 -10.29 18.86 6.08
N PRO A 51 -9.90 20.13 6.27
CA PRO A 51 -8.49 20.53 6.18
C PRO A 51 -7.55 19.64 7.02
N MET A 52 -8.05 19.10 8.13
CA MET A 52 -7.36 18.15 9.02
C MET A 52 -7.07 16.80 8.34
N GLU A 53 -8.00 16.26 7.54
CA GLU A 53 -7.82 14.98 6.82
C GLU A 53 -6.81 15.11 5.68
N ILE A 54 -6.82 16.25 4.97
CA ILE A 54 -5.83 16.57 3.94
C ILE A 54 -4.43 16.67 4.57
N LEU A 55 -4.33 17.30 5.74
CA LEU A 55 -3.08 17.41 6.50
C LEU A 55 -2.51 16.05 6.88
N LYS A 56 -3.36 15.18 7.45
CA LYS A 56 -2.99 13.83 7.87
C LYS A 56 -2.52 12.97 6.69
N LYS A 57 -3.18 13.11 5.54
CA LYS A 57 -2.81 12.41 4.30
C LYS A 57 -1.43 12.84 3.79
N ARG A 58 -1.13 14.14 3.80
CA ARG A 58 0.18 14.66 3.38
C ARG A 58 1.32 14.28 4.33
N TYR A 59 1.03 14.25 5.64
CA TYR A 59 1.99 13.76 6.63
C TYR A 59 2.28 12.26 6.46
N ALA A 60 1.23 11.44 6.24
CA ALA A 60 1.39 10.01 5.99
C ALA A 60 2.14 9.69 4.69
N LYS A 61 2.03 10.57 3.69
CA LYS A 61 2.83 10.51 2.45
C LYS A 61 4.28 10.97 2.62
N GLY A 62 4.63 11.60 3.74
CA GLY A 62 5.96 12.20 3.95
C GLY A 62 6.19 13.51 3.20
N GLU A 63 5.14 14.11 2.63
CA GLU A 63 5.22 15.39 1.89
C GLU A 63 5.41 16.59 2.82
N ILE A 64 5.07 16.43 4.11
CA ILE A 64 5.24 17.46 5.14
C ILE A 64 5.91 16.87 6.38
N THR A 65 6.74 17.67 7.04
CA THR A 65 7.41 17.26 8.27
C THR A 65 6.47 17.34 9.48
N ARG A 66 6.85 16.70 10.58
CA ARG A 66 6.08 16.72 11.84
C ARG A 66 5.84 18.14 12.35
N GLU A 67 6.84 19.02 12.20
CA GLU A 67 6.75 20.42 12.60
C GLU A 67 5.70 21.19 11.77
N GLN A 68 5.72 21.00 10.45
CA GLN A 68 4.74 21.60 9.54
C GLN A 68 3.32 21.12 9.84
N TYR A 69 3.14 19.83 10.13
CA TYR A 69 1.85 19.26 10.52
C TYR A 69 1.31 19.89 11.81
N GLN A 70 2.15 20.08 12.84
CA GLN A 70 1.73 20.67 14.11
C GLN A 70 1.34 22.14 13.96
N ASN A 71 2.15 22.94 13.25
CA ASN A 71 1.84 24.35 12.99
C ASN A 71 0.51 24.53 12.24
N MET A 72 0.23 23.68 11.25
CA MET A 72 -1.02 23.76 10.49
C MET A 72 -2.22 23.23 11.29
N LYS A 73 -2.01 22.24 12.16
CA LYS A 73 -3.06 21.71 13.04
C LYS A 73 -3.53 22.74 14.06
N GLU A 74 -2.62 23.54 14.60
CA GLU A 74 -2.97 24.63 15.52
C GLU A 74 -3.76 25.73 14.82
N LYS A 75 -3.32 26.16 13.63
CA LYS A 75 -4.02 27.16 12.80
C LYS A 75 -5.43 26.77 12.36
N LEU A 76 -5.77 25.48 12.37
CA LEU A 76 -7.09 24.97 11.99
C LEU A 76 -8.02 24.77 13.20
N LYS A 77 -7.52 24.97 14.42
CA LYS A 77 -8.31 24.90 15.65
C LYS A 77 -8.83 26.26 16.12
N ASP A 78 -8.25 27.35 15.63
CA ASP A 78 -8.76 28.73 15.70
C ASP A 78 -9.73 29.03 14.56
#